data_AF-A0A7S0QVA2-F1
#
_entry.id   AF-A0A7S0QVA2-F1
#
_cell.length_a   1.000
_cell.length_b   1.000
_cell.length_c   1.000
_cell.angle_alpha   90.00
_cell.angle_beta   90.00
_cell.angle_gamma   90.00
#
_symmetry.space_group_name_H-M   'P 1'
#
loop_
_entity.id
_entity.type
_entity.pdbx_description
1 polymer ?
#
loop_
_entity_poly.entity_id
_entity_poly.type
_entity_poly.pdbx_seq_one_letter_code
_entity_poly.pdbx_strand_id
1 'polypeptide(L)'
;PEGMRLYRGTGGRMALPRRFSRADERGCMGFTEWGFMSTTTNKAVALHYSGVREGRAVPTVIRIKVEAVDRGAMIYHFSQYPGEEEVLFTPLCFLGPDGLAQLEVTPAGVVSVVGVRLNVNLAARTMEELVERKKSSHLTSFDFLTGDLERALRQLAADGGAEERLSRDSLRVYQGVTHTVEGLVQRSVGLVKDVRAAHEATPAE
;
A
#
# COMPACT_ATOMS: atom_id res chain seq x y z
N PRO A 1 21.23 -4.84 7.25
CA PRO A 1 21.86 -4.20 8.43
C PRO A 1 22.40 -2.83 8.04
N GLU A 2 22.68 -1.94 8.99
CA GLU A 2 23.09 -0.56 8.71
C GLU A 2 24.24 -0.50 7.70
N GLY A 3 24.03 0.20 6.58
CA GLY A 3 25.02 0.33 5.50
C GLY A 3 25.11 -0.83 4.49
N MET A 4 24.30 -1.88 4.64
CA MET A 4 24.27 -3.00 3.68
C MET A 4 23.84 -2.55 2.28
N ARG A 5 24.58 -2.98 1.26
CA ARG A 5 24.29 -2.72 -0.14
C ARG A 5 24.16 -4.02 -0.90
N LEU A 6 23.16 -4.07 -1.77
CA LEU A 6 22.97 -5.16 -2.72
C LEU A 6 23.27 -4.66 -4.13
N TYR A 7 23.76 -5.56 -4.97
CA TYR A 7 24.19 -5.26 -6.33
C TYR A 7 23.52 -6.22 -7.31
N ARG A 8 23.17 -5.71 -8.49
CA ARG A 8 22.62 -6.50 -9.60
C ARG A 8 23.18 -6.03 -10.93
N GLY A 9 23.79 -6.94 -11.67
CA GLY A 9 24.13 -6.72 -13.07
C GLY A 9 22.89 -6.83 -13.96
N THR A 10 22.80 -6.00 -15.00
CA THR A 10 21.64 -5.93 -15.91
C THR A 10 21.91 -6.57 -17.29
N GLY A 11 23.07 -7.22 -17.45
CA GLY A 11 23.55 -7.81 -18.70
C GLY A 11 23.90 -6.79 -19.80
N GLY A 12 23.84 -5.48 -19.49
CA GLY A 12 24.14 -4.39 -20.42
C GLY A 12 23.20 -4.31 -21.64
N ARG A 13 22.05 -4.98 -21.58
CA ARG A 13 20.99 -4.96 -22.62
C ARG A 13 19.82 -4.05 -22.26
N MET A 14 19.67 -3.76 -20.97
CA MET A 14 18.55 -2.97 -20.46
C MET A 14 19.00 -1.52 -20.29
N ALA A 15 18.47 -0.63 -21.13
CA ALA A 15 18.47 0.79 -20.82
C ALA A 15 17.39 1.07 -19.77
N LEU A 16 17.70 1.89 -18.77
CA LEU A 16 16.69 2.29 -17.80
C LEU A 16 15.60 3.12 -18.49
N PRO A 17 14.31 2.93 -18.14
CA PRO A 17 13.23 3.69 -18.73
C PRO A 17 13.41 5.19 -18.51
N ARG A 18 12.89 6.02 -19.42
CA ARG A 18 12.92 7.50 -19.25
C ARG A 18 12.28 7.96 -17.93
N ARG A 19 11.27 7.23 -17.45
CA ARG A 19 10.59 7.46 -16.16
C ARG A 19 11.52 7.29 -14.95
N PHE A 20 12.70 6.68 -15.13
CA PHE A 20 13.70 6.56 -14.10
C PHE A 20 14.48 7.87 -13.88
N SER A 21 14.64 8.68 -14.92
CA SER A 21 15.38 9.95 -14.87
C SER A 21 14.48 11.19 -14.93
N ARG A 22 13.21 11.02 -15.28
CA ARG A 22 12.23 12.11 -15.38
C ARG A 22 10.92 11.69 -14.74
N ALA A 23 10.44 12.50 -13.81
CA ALA A 23 9.14 12.30 -13.17
C ALA A 23 8.00 12.34 -14.20
N ASP A 24 6.98 11.51 -13.97
CA ASP A 24 5.72 11.59 -14.71
C ASP A 24 4.84 12.76 -14.21
N GLU A 25 3.64 12.87 -14.77
CA GLU A 25 2.65 13.91 -14.42
C GLU A 25 2.28 13.92 -12.93
N ARG A 26 2.47 12.81 -12.22
CA ARG A 26 2.19 12.66 -10.79
C ARG A 26 3.43 12.84 -9.92
N GLY A 27 4.57 13.22 -10.51
CA GLY A 27 5.84 13.38 -9.80
C GLY A 27 6.54 12.05 -9.50
N CYS A 28 6.08 10.92 -10.06
CA CYS A 28 6.65 9.61 -9.77
C CYS A 28 7.82 9.29 -10.71
N MET A 29 8.92 8.77 -10.14
CA MET A 29 10.08 8.27 -10.88
C MET A 29 10.38 6.82 -10.50
N GLY A 30 10.82 6.02 -11.46
CA GLY A 30 11.17 4.62 -11.24
C GLY A 30 10.52 3.66 -12.23
N PHE A 31 10.57 2.38 -11.90
CA PHE A 31 9.86 1.31 -12.60
C PHE A 31 9.56 0.13 -11.66
N THR A 32 8.59 -0.68 -12.05
CA THR A 32 8.26 -1.94 -11.36
C THR A 32 9.01 -3.10 -12.01
N GLU A 33 9.69 -3.90 -11.21
CA GLU A 33 10.22 -5.19 -11.64
C GLU A 33 9.13 -6.25 -11.49
N TRP A 34 8.81 -6.92 -12.59
CA TRP A 34 7.71 -7.87 -12.65
C TRP A 34 8.14 -9.28 -12.26
N GLY A 35 9.43 -9.60 -12.40
CA GLY A 35 9.99 -10.89 -12.02
C GLY A 35 10.57 -10.90 -10.62
N PHE A 36 11.04 -12.07 -10.19
CA PHE A 36 11.93 -12.14 -9.05
C PHE A 36 13.23 -11.39 -9.36
N MET A 37 13.65 -10.52 -8.45
CA MET A 37 14.88 -9.76 -8.63
C MET A 37 15.99 -10.36 -7.80
N SER A 38 16.89 -11.07 -8.47
CA SER A 38 18.10 -11.63 -7.87
C SER A 38 19.18 -10.56 -7.71
N THR A 39 19.79 -10.51 -6.54
CA THR A 39 20.83 -9.54 -6.18
C THR A 39 21.90 -10.22 -5.31
N THR A 40 23.04 -9.58 -5.13
CA THR A 40 24.16 -10.14 -4.35
C THR A 40 24.78 -9.07 -3.46
N THR A 41 25.31 -9.47 -2.31
CA THR A 41 26.18 -8.64 -1.46
C THR A 41 27.55 -8.40 -2.08
N ASN A 42 27.99 -9.28 -3.00
CA ASN A 42 29.29 -9.22 -3.63
C ASN A 42 29.26 -8.44 -4.96
N LYS A 43 29.80 -7.22 -4.96
CA LYS A 43 29.85 -6.38 -6.17
C LYS A 43 30.60 -7.03 -7.33
N ALA A 44 31.62 -7.85 -7.07
CA ALA A 44 32.39 -8.52 -8.13
C ALA A 44 31.52 -9.52 -8.91
N VAL A 45 30.60 -10.20 -8.23
CA VAL A 45 29.61 -11.09 -8.84
C VAL A 45 28.64 -10.26 -9.71
N ALA A 46 28.10 -9.16 -9.19
CA ALA A 46 27.23 -8.28 -9.99
C ALA A 46 27.92 -7.68 -11.22
N LEU A 47 29.22 -7.36 -11.12
CA LEU A 47 30.02 -6.90 -12.26
C LEU A 47 30.15 -7.97 -13.34
N HIS A 48 30.23 -9.26 -12.96
CA HIS A 48 30.22 -10.36 -13.93
C HIS A 48 28.95 -10.35 -14.78
N TYR A 49 27.81 -10.04 -14.17
CA TYR A 49 26.50 -9.94 -14.84
C TYR A 49 26.20 -8.55 -15.42
N SER A 50 27.13 -7.59 -15.39
CA SER A 50 26.86 -6.20 -15.80
C SER A 50 26.83 -5.98 -17.32
N GLY A 51 27.40 -6.91 -18.10
CA GLY A 51 27.64 -6.72 -19.53
C GLY A 51 29.02 -6.12 -19.87
N VAL A 52 29.85 -5.80 -18.88
CA VAL A 52 31.13 -5.12 -19.09
C VAL A 52 32.15 -6.00 -19.80
N ARG A 53 32.21 -7.29 -19.46
CA ARG A 53 33.15 -8.25 -20.07
C ARG A 53 32.76 -8.58 -21.50
N GLU A 54 31.48 -8.48 -21.81
CA GLU A 54 30.90 -8.67 -23.14
C GLU A 54 30.99 -7.41 -24.02
N GLY A 55 31.64 -6.34 -23.53
CA GLY A 55 31.82 -5.10 -24.28
C GLY A 55 30.51 -4.40 -24.64
N ARG A 56 29.48 -4.53 -23.79
CA ARG A 56 28.18 -3.90 -24.04
C ARG A 56 28.32 -2.38 -24.03
N ALA A 57 27.49 -1.70 -24.84
CA ALA A 57 27.53 -0.24 -24.95
C ALA A 57 27.21 0.49 -23.64
N VAL A 58 26.36 -0.11 -22.78
CA VAL A 58 25.98 0.47 -21.49
C VAL A 58 26.02 -0.59 -20.38
N PRO A 59 27.22 -1.03 -19.94
CA PRO A 59 27.34 -1.95 -18.82
C PRO A 59 26.79 -1.29 -17.56
N THR A 60 25.82 -1.92 -16.91
CA THR A 60 25.08 -1.30 -15.81
C THR A 60 24.95 -2.23 -14.62
N VAL A 61 25.30 -1.70 -13.44
CA VAL A 61 25.07 -2.31 -12.13
C VAL A 61 24.11 -1.45 -11.34
N ILE A 62 23.03 -2.07 -10.87
CA ILE A 62 22.09 -1.47 -9.94
C ILE A 62 22.65 -1.67 -8.53
N ARG A 63 22.73 -0.59 -7.75
CA ARG A 63 23.14 -0.57 -6.34
C ARG A 63 21.94 -0.23 -5.48
N ILE A 64 21.46 -1.19 -4.71
CA ILE A 64 20.30 -1.06 -3.83
C ILE A 64 20.80 -0.78 -2.42
N LYS A 65 20.32 0.31 -1.83
CA LYS A 65 20.48 0.55 -0.39
C LYS A 65 19.39 -0.21 0.35
N VAL A 66 19.78 -1.11 1.25
CA VAL A 66 18.84 -1.95 2.00
C VAL A 66 18.73 -1.47 3.44
N GLU A 67 17.51 -1.29 3.91
CA GLU A 67 17.23 -0.94 5.30
C GLU A 67 16.51 -2.09 6.04
N ALA A 68 15.99 -1.84 7.25
CA ALA A 68 15.29 -2.87 8.01
C ALA A 68 13.99 -3.34 7.34
N VAL A 69 13.34 -2.43 6.61
CA VAL A 69 12.03 -2.65 5.98
C VAL A 69 12.12 -3.26 4.58
N ASP A 70 13.17 -2.93 3.82
CA ASP A 70 13.31 -3.34 2.41
C ASP A 70 14.23 -4.56 2.24
N ARG A 71 14.06 -5.58 3.09
CA ARG A 71 14.93 -6.77 3.06
C ARG A 71 14.44 -7.82 2.06
N GLY A 72 15.34 -8.25 1.20
CA GLY A 72 15.16 -9.46 0.39
C GLY A 72 15.43 -10.74 1.18
N ALA A 73 15.01 -11.87 0.63
CA ALA A 73 15.28 -13.18 1.17
C ALA A 73 16.71 -13.63 0.83
N MET A 74 17.52 -13.90 1.85
CA MET A 74 18.83 -14.53 1.69
C MET A 74 18.64 -16.00 1.33
N ILE A 75 19.02 -16.41 0.13
CA ILE A 75 18.77 -17.77 -0.37
C ILE A 75 20.04 -18.55 -0.69
N TYR A 76 21.22 -18.08 -0.28
CA TYR A 76 22.50 -18.75 -0.57
C TYR A 76 22.56 -20.24 -0.20
N HIS A 77 21.84 -20.66 0.86
CA HIS A 77 21.75 -22.07 1.25
C HIS A 77 20.90 -22.94 0.32
N PHE A 78 20.00 -22.32 -0.46
CA PHE A 78 19.07 -22.99 -1.37
C PHE A 78 19.38 -22.70 -2.84
N SER A 79 20.24 -21.72 -3.12
CA SER A 79 20.62 -21.31 -4.46
C SER A 79 21.46 -22.40 -5.13
N GLN A 80 21.27 -22.56 -6.44
CA GLN A 80 22.12 -23.41 -7.27
C GLN A 80 23.58 -22.93 -7.29
N TYR A 81 23.82 -21.65 -6.98
CA TYR A 81 25.14 -21.03 -6.91
C TYR A 81 25.39 -20.40 -5.53
N PRO A 82 25.70 -21.22 -4.49
CA PRO A 82 25.87 -20.71 -3.12
C PRO A 82 26.93 -19.61 -2.97
N GLY A 83 27.97 -19.65 -3.80
CA GLY A 83 29.05 -18.65 -3.80
C GLY A 83 28.66 -17.26 -4.30
N GLU A 84 27.46 -17.10 -4.87
CA GLU A 84 26.95 -15.81 -5.33
C GLU A 84 26.29 -14.98 -4.20
N GLU A 85 26.13 -15.55 -3.00
CA GLU A 85 25.51 -14.88 -1.84
C GLU A 85 24.17 -14.22 -2.23
N GLU A 86 23.32 -15.01 -2.88
CA GLU A 86 22.11 -14.49 -3.51
C GLU A 86 21.07 -14.01 -2.50
N VAL A 87 20.57 -12.79 -2.76
CA VAL A 87 19.47 -12.15 -2.06
C VAL A 87 18.36 -11.87 -3.06
N LEU A 88 17.20 -12.49 -2.85
CA LEU A 88 16.08 -12.47 -3.76
C LEU A 88 14.99 -11.54 -3.27
N PHE A 89 14.52 -10.65 -4.14
CA PHE A 89 13.29 -9.89 -3.92
C PHE A 89 12.11 -10.53 -4.64
N THR A 90 10.94 -10.39 -4.04
CA THR A 90 9.68 -10.84 -4.64
C THR A 90 9.35 -10.04 -5.92
N PRO A 91 8.51 -10.61 -6.79
CA PRO A 91 7.91 -9.90 -7.90
C PRO A 91 7.21 -8.61 -7.46
N LEU A 92 7.03 -7.71 -8.42
CA LEU A 92 6.33 -6.43 -8.27
C LEU A 92 7.01 -5.45 -7.29
N CYS A 93 8.32 -5.59 -7.08
CA CYS A 93 9.07 -4.58 -6.34
C CYS A 93 9.23 -3.31 -7.18
N PHE A 94 9.10 -2.15 -6.54
CA PHE A 94 9.25 -0.86 -7.21
C PHE A 94 10.64 -0.28 -6.94
N LEU A 95 11.34 0.12 -8.01
CA LEU A 95 12.67 0.69 -7.95
C LEU A 95 12.61 2.19 -8.27
N GLY A 96 12.94 3.02 -7.29
CA GLY A 96 13.08 4.47 -7.45
C GLY A 96 14.56 4.89 -7.51
N PRO A 97 14.89 5.96 -8.24
CA PRO A 97 16.26 6.49 -8.26
C PRO A 97 16.70 7.01 -6.88
N ASP A 98 17.94 6.68 -6.49
CA ASP A 98 18.59 7.18 -5.28
C ASP A 98 19.87 7.95 -5.66
N GLY A 99 19.66 9.17 -6.15
CA GLY A 99 20.71 10.05 -6.64
C GLY A 99 21.08 9.80 -8.11
N LEU A 100 22.20 10.39 -8.53
CA LEU A 100 22.69 10.31 -9.91
C LEU A 100 23.46 9.01 -10.15
N ALA A 101 23.38 8.51 -11.39
CA ALA A 101 24.22 7.40 -11.84
C ALA A 101 25.70 7.82 -11.80
N GLN A 102 26.56 6.92 -11.33
CA GLN A 102 27.99 7.13 -11.19
C GLN A 102 28.71 6.25 -12.21
N LEU A 103 29.66 6.81 -12.96
CA LEU A 103 30.55 6.01 -13.80
C LEU A 103 31.72 5.53 -12.94
N GLU A 104 31.94 4.22 -12.94
CA GLU A 104 33.06 3.62 -12.25
C GLU A 104 33.97 2.90 -13.25
N VAL A 105 35.28 3.14 -13.11
CA VAL A 105 36.29 2.44 -13.89
C VAL A 105 36.65 1.15 -13.16
N THR A 106 36.41 0.02 -13.82
CA THR A 106 36.78 -1.31 -13.33
C THR A 106 37.88 -1.90 -14.20
N PRO A 107 38.61 -2.93 -13.74
CA PRO A 107 39.60 -3.61 -14.57
C PRO A 107 39.04 -4.19 -15.89
N ALA A 108 37.72 -4.45 -15.93
CA ALA A 108 37.05 -4.97 -17.12
C ALA A 108 36.53 -3.87 -18.07
N GLY A 109 36.52 -2.61 -17.63
CA GLY A 109 35.97 -1.49 -18.40
C GLY A 109 35.18 -0.49 -17.54
N VAL A 110 34.54 0.47 -18.20
CA VAL A 110 33.70 1.48 -17.55
C VAL A 110 32.30 0.93 -17.33
N VAL A 111 31.78 1.05 -16.10
CA VAL A 111 30.45 0.56 -15.71
C VAL A 111 29.63 1.71 -15.13
N SER A 112 28.37 1.81 -15.53
CA SER A 112 27.41 2.70 -14.91
C SER A 112 26.83 2.06 -13.65
N VAL A 113 27.04 2.68 -12.50
CA VAL A 113 26.49 2.27 -11.21
C VAL A 113 25.33 3.18 -10.86
N VAL A 114 24.13 2.60 -10.83
CA VAL A 114 22.89 3.33 -10.58
C VAL A 114 22.41 3.05 -9.16
N GLY A 115 22.38 4.09 -8.32
CA GLY A 115 21.81 4.02 -6.98
C GLY A 115 20.29 3.95 -7.02
N VAL A 116 19.69 3.00 -6.32
CA VAL A 116 18.24 2.83 -6.26
C VAL A 116 17.76 2.59 -4.81
N ARG A 117 16.55 3.08 -4.54
CA ARG A 117 15.74 2.69 -3.40
C ARG A 117 14.66 1.74 -3.86
N LEU A 118 14.38 0.76 -3.03
CA LEU A 118 13.50 -0.35 -3.37
C LEU A 118 12.33 -0.31 -2.40
N ASN A 119 11.11 -0.37 -2.92
CA ASN A 119 9.92 -0.59 -2.12
C ASN A 119 9.46 -2.04 -2.36
N VAL A 120 9.57 -2.86 -1.31
CA VAL A 120 9.00 -4.21 -1.31
C VAL A 120 7.61 -4.10 -0.70
N ASN A 121 6.57 -3.94 -1.51
CA ASN A 121 5.21 -3.94 -1.00
C ASN A 121 4.76 -5.37 -0.68
N LEU A 122 5.24 -5.91 0.45
CA LEU A 122 4.93 -7.25 0.93
C LEU A 122 3.46 -7.41 1.35
N ALA A 123 2.72 -6.31 1.47
CA ALA A 123 1.32 -6.26 1.87
C ALA A 123 0.43 -5.60 0.78
N ALA A 124 0.83 -5.72 -0.49
CA ALA A 124 -0.04 -5.34 -1.61
C ALA A 124 -1.25 -6.28 -1.60
N ARG A 125 -2.36 -5.77 -1.06
CA ARG A 125 -3.65 -6.45 -1.07
C ARG A 125 -4.13 -6.65 -2.50
N THR A 126 -4.88 -7.72 -2.75
CA THR A 126 -5.54 -7.89 -4.04
C THR A 126 -6.57 -6.77 -4.27
N MET A 127 -7.01 -6.58 -5.51
CA MET A 127 -8.04 -5.58 -5.80
C MET A 127 -9.32 -5.85 -5.00
N GLU A 128 -9.68 -7.12 -4.85
CA GLU A 128 -10.84 -7.58 -4.08
C GLU A 128 -10.67 -7.25 -2.59
N GLU A 129 -9.49 -7.51 -2.02
CA GLU A 129 -9.18 -7.17 -0.63
C GLU A 129 -9.15 -5.64 -0.39
N LEU A 130 -8.78 -4.85 -1.40
CA LEU A 130 -8.83 -3.38 -1.34
C LEU A 130 -10.27 -2.86 -1.39
N VAL A 131 -11.10 -3.42 -2.26
CA VAL A 131 -12.53 -3.07 -2.38
C VAL A 131 -13.25 -3.46 -1.09
N GLU A 132 -13.02 -4.66 -0.57
CA GLU A 132 -13.60 -5.13 0.69
C GLU A 132 -13.15 -4.26 1.88
N ARG A 133 -11.85 -3.91 1.95
CA ARG A 133 -11.36 -2.97 2.98
C ARG A 133 -12.08 -1.61 2.91
N LYS A 134 -12.30 -1.10 1.69
CA LYS A 134 -13.00 0.18 1.49
C LYS A 134 -14.45 0.07 1.96
N LYS A 135 -15.15 -1.01 1.61
CA LYS A 135 -16.51 -1.30 2.07
C LYS A 135 -16.57 -1.40 3.60
N SER A 136 -15.70 -2.20 4.20
CA SER A 136 -15.59 -2.35 5.66
C SER A 136 -15.32 -1.03 6.38
N SER A 137 -14.41 -0.19 5.86
CA SER A 137 -14.12 1.14 6.42
C SER A 137 -15.31 2.09 6.33
N HIS A 138 -16.11 1.99 5.27
CA HIS A 138 -17.32 2.78 5.09
C HIS A 138 -18.41 2.35 6.07
N LEU A 139 -18.67 1.05 6.19
CA LEU A 139 -19.63 0.49 7.16
C LEU A 139 -19.27 0.86 8.60
N THR A 140 -17.98 0.80 8.94
CA THR A 140 -17.49 1.21 10.25
C THR A 140 -17.79 2.69 10.53
N SER A 141 -17.57 3.57 9.54
CA SER A 141 -17.92 5.00 9.67
C SER A 141 -19.43 5.21 9.86
N PHE A 142 -20.28 4.41 9.19
CA PHE A 142 -21.73 4.44 9.39
C PHE A 142 -22.14 4.04 10.81
N ASP A 143 -21.47 3.06 11.41
CA ASP A 143 -21.74 2.65 12.80
C ASP A 143 -21.42 3.78 13.79
N PHE A 144 -20.30 4.48 13.59
CA PHE A 144 -19.95 5.66 14.39
C PHE A 144 -21.01 6.77 14.26
N LEU A 145 -21.40 7.11 13.03
CA LEU A 145 -22.41 8.15 12.79
C LEU A 145 -23.78 7.78 13.36
N THR A 146 -24.14 6.50 13.34
CA THR A 146 -25.40 6.02 13.92
C THR A 146 -25.40 6.18 15.45
N GLY A 147 -24.28 5.84 16.10
CA GLY A 147 -24.11 6.06 17.53
C GLY A 147 -24.13 7.55 17.92
N ASP A 148 -23.49 8.39 17.11
CA ASP A 148 -23.53 9.85 17.30
C ASP A 148 -24.93 10.43 17.10
N LEU A 149 -25.68 9.95 16.11
CA LEU A 149 -27.07 10.33 15.88
C LEU A 149 -27.94 9.96 17.10
N GLU A 150 -27.83 8.73 17.61
CA GLU A 150 -28.59 8.29 18.79
C GLU A 150 -28.29 9.19 19.99
N ARG A 151 -27.01 9.50 20.23
CA ARG A 151 -26.58 10.40 21.31
C ARG A 151 -27.14 11.81 21.11
N ALA A 152 -27.05 12.36 19.90
CA ALA A 152 -27.55 13.69 19.58
C ALA A 152 -29.07 13.81 19.73
N LEU A 153 -29.82 12.79 19.29
CA LEU A 153 -31.28 12.74 19.45
C LEU A 153 -31.69 12.69 20.92
N ARG A 154 -31.00 11.90 21.75
CA ARG A 154 -31.25 11.86 23.20
C ARG A 154 -30.95 13.20 23.88
N GLN A 155 -29.85 13.85 23.50
CA GLN A 155 -29.50 15.17 24.02
C GLN A 155 -30.56 16.22 23.65
N LEU A 156 -30.96 16.27 22.38
CA LEU A 156 -32.02 17.18 21.91
C LEU A 156 -33.36 16.92 22.60
N ALA A 157 -33.68 15.65 22.88
CA ALA A 157 -34.88 15.28 23.60
C ALA A 157 -34.87 15.78 25.06
N ALA A 158 -33.72 15.65 25.74
CA ALA A 158 -33.53 16.14 27.09
C ALA A 158 -33.57 17.68 27.16
N ASP A 159 -32.75 18.35 26.35
CA ASP A 159 -32.63 19.83 26.36
C ASP A 159 -33.92 20.52 25.93
N GLY A 160 -34.67 19.89 25.03
CA GLY A 160 -35.95 20.39 24.57
C GLY A 160 -37.13 20.06 25.49
N GLY A 161 -36.96 19.32 26.59
CA GLY A 161 -38.08 18.87 27.43
C GLY A 161 -39.12 18.07 26.62
N ALA A 162 -38.67 17.19 25.72
CA ALA A 162 -39.55 16.46 24.80
C ALA A 162 -40.59 15.60 25.53
N GLU A 163 -40.23 15.05 26.70
CA GLU A 163 -41.16 14.29 27.55
C GLU A 163 -42.26 15.18 28.13
N GLU A 164 -41.94 16.40 28.53
CA GLU A 164 -42.93 17.37 29.03
C GLU A 164 -43.84 17.89 27.93
N ARG A 165 -43.33 17.99 26.69
CA ARG A 165 -44.16 18.36 25.54
C ARG A 165 -45.11 17.22 25.18
N LEU A 166 -44.62 15.98 25.19
CA LEU A 166 -45.41 14.78 24.93
C LEU A 166 -46.48 14.53 26.01
N SER A 167 -46.21 14.86 27.27
CA SER A 167 -47.20 14.70 28.36
C SER A 167 -48.36 15.69 28.27
N ARG A 168 -48.13 16.86 27.66
CA ARG A 168 -49.16 17.88 27.40
C ARG A 168 -49.93 17.64 26.10
N ASP A 169 -49.51 16.68 25.28
CA ASP A 169 -50.11 16.40 23.99
C ASP A 169 -51.30 15.41 24.12
N SER A 170 -52.47 15.85 23.66
CA SER A 170 -53.69 15.02 23.58
C SER A 170 -53.57 13.82 22.64
N LEU A 171 -52.58 13.82 21.73
CA LEU A 171 -52.35 12.76 20.74
C LEU A 171 -51.30 11.74 21.18
N ARG A 172 -50.91 11.73 22.46
CA ARG A 172 -49.98 10.74 23.00
C ARG A 172 -50.38 9.29 22.70
N VAL A 173 -51.68 9.02 22.66
CA VAL A 173 -52.24 7.76 22.17
C VAL A 173 -53.06 8.07 20.92
N TYR A 174 -52.56 7.66 19.76
CA TYR A 174 -53.22 7.87 18.48
C TYR A 174 -53.36 6.52 17.76
N GLN A 175 -54.56 6.22 17.27
CA GLN A 175 -54.88 4.95 16.61
C GLN A 175 -54.49 3.69 17.40
N GLY A 176 -54.61 3.74 18.74
CA GLY A 176 -54.27 2.62 19.62
C GLY A 176 -52.77 2.40 19.85
N VAL A 177 -51.91 3.28 19.33
CA VAL A 177 -50.45 3.25 19.54
C VAL A 177 -50.04 4.34 20.52
N THR A 178 -49.30 3.96 21.56
CA THR A 178 -48.72 4.91 22.51
C THR A 178 -47.40 5.43 21.97
N HIS A 179 -47.31 6.73 21.72
CA HIS A 179 -46.07 7.38 21.31
C HIS A 179 -45.20 7.68 22.53
N THR A 180 -43.91 7.34 22.42
CA THR A 180 -42.88 7.64 23.42
C THR A 180 -41.70 8.33 22.74
N VAL A 181 -40.97 9.16 23.50
CA VAL A 181 -39.76 9.84 23.02
C VAL A 181 -38.70 8.82 22.62
N GLU A 182 -38.47 7.80 23.46
CA GLU A 182 -37.55 6.70 23.11
C GLU A 182 -38.01 5.95 21.86
N GLY A 183 -39.32 5.74 21.68
CA GLY A 183 -39.86 5.13 20.47
C GLY A 183 -39.63 5.96 19.20
N LEU A 184 -39.61 7.29 19.31
CA LEU A 184 -39.23 8.18 18.20
C LEU A 184 -37.73 8.07 17.90
N VAL A 185 -36.88 8.10 18.92
CA VAL A 185 -35.42 7.94 18.76
C VAL A 185 -35.09 6.60 18.10
N GLN A 186 -35.68 5.50 18.58
CA GLN A 186 -35.47 4.17 18.03
C GLN A 186 -35.96 4.04 16.58
N ARG A 187 -37.10 4.67 16.23
CA ARG A 187 -37.56 4.70 14.82
C ARG A 187 -36.61 5.48 13.92
N SER A 188 -36.16 6.66 14.35
CA SER A 188 -35.22 7.48 13.57
C SER A 188 -33.87 6.79 13.36
N VAL A 189 -33.34 6.14 14.40
CA VAL A 189 -32.12 5.32 14.31
C VAL A 189 -32.35 4.07 13.47
N GLY A 190 -33.53 3.45 13.56
CA GLY A 190 -33.94 2.29 12.76
C GLY A 190 -33.86 2.56 11.25
N LEU A 191 -34.37 3.71 10.80
CA LEU A 191 -34.30 4.11 9.39
C LEU A 191 -32.85 4.17 8.86
N VAL A 192 -31.91 4.66 9.67
CA VAL A 192 -30.50 4.72 9.30
C VAL A 192 -29.86 3.33 9.30
N LYS A 193 -30.23 2.47 10.25
CA LYS A 193 -29.80 1.07 10.29
C LYS A 193 -30.31 0.27 9.09
N ASP A 194 -31.51 0.54 8.60
CA ASP A 194 -32.07 -0.11 7.42
C ASP A 194 -31.28 0.26 6.15
N VAL A 195 -30.86 1.52 6.02
CA VAL A 195 -29.99 1.96 4.91
C VAL A 195 -28.62 1.27 4.96
N ARG A 196 -28.06 1.11 6.16
CA ARG A 196 -26.81 0.35 6.35
C ARG A 196 -26.98 -1.11 5.92
N ALA A 197 -28.06 -1.77 6.34
CA ALA A 197 -28.33 -3.16 5.98
C ALA A 197 -28.49 -3.34 4.46
N ALA A 198 -29.14 -2.40 3.78
CA ALA A 198 -29.22 -2.39 2.32
C ALA A 198 -27.83 -2.26 1.67
N HIS A 199 -26.96 -1.39 2.20
CA HIS A 199 -25.60 -1.20 1.68
C HIS A 199 -24.68 -2.42 1.94
N GLU A 200 -24.87 -3.11 3.06
CA GLU A 200 -24.16 -4.35 3.38
C GLU A 200 -24.54 -5.47 2.40
N ALA A 201 -25.82 -5.58 2.06
CA ALA A 201 -26.36 -6.58 1.12
C ALA A 201 -25.95 -6.34 -0.35
N THR A 202 -25.54 -5.13 -0.72
CA THR A 202 -25.06 -4.85 -2.08
C THR A 202 -23.70 -5.52 -2.30
N PRO A 203 -23.54 -6.40 -3.31
CA PRO A 203 -22.25 -7.00 -3.64
C PRO A 203 -21.25 -5.92 -4.06
N ALA A 204 -19.98 -6.16 -3.73
CA ALA A 204 -18.88 -5.35 -4.24
C ALA A 204 -18.73 -5.61 -5.75
N GLU A 205 -18.93 -4.57 -6.57
CA GLU A 205 -18.59 -4.60 -8.01
C GLU A 205 -17.08 -4.47 -8.25
#